data_AF-A0A6T8P2V2-F1
#
_entry.id   AF-A0A6T8P2V2-F1
#
_cell.length_a   1.000
_cell.length_b   1.000
_cell.length_c   1.000
_cell.angle_alpha   90.00
_cell.angle_beta   90.00
_cell.angle_gamma   90.00
#
_symmetry.space_group_name_H-M   'P 1'
#
loop_
_entity.id
_entity.type
_entity.pdbx_description
1 polymer ?
#
loop_
_entity_poly.entity_id
_entity_poly.type
_entity_poly.pdbx_seq_one_letter_code
_entity_poly.pdbx_strand_id
1 'polypeptide(L)'
;TNLWVVPLSHLNFKHMQSYSSASGKVFSTGYGHIAGFRPTGWTFNAKKKSSNDSIVSSCKKGKFSVHGVPYSEHSSFGELVDCLACLKPKKIIPTVSVSKSSEQVDILLSAVRQIKLHA
;
A
#
# COMPACT_ATOMS: atom_id res chain seq x y z
N THR A 1 24.65 -2.70 -10.57
CA THR A 1 23.56 -2.79 -9.58
C THR A 1 22.31 -3.27 -10.28
N ASN A 2 21.59 -4.25 -9.71
CA ASN A 2 20.43 -4.91 -10.34
C ASN A 2 19.08 -4.36 -9.82
N LEU A 3 19.08 -3.14 -9.28
CA LEU A 3 17.93 -2.44 -8.74
C LEU A 3 17.75 -1.13 -9.49
N TRP A 4 16.51 -0.84 -9.87
CA TRP A 4 16.19 0.27 -10.76
C TRP A 4 14.89 0.92 -10.33
N VAL A 5 14.88 2.26 -10.32
CA VAL A 5 13.68 3.06 -10.05
C VAL A 5 13.05 3.43 -11.38
N VAL A 6 11.76 3.14 -11.53
CA VAL A 6 10.99 3.43 -12.74
C VAL A 6 9.67 4.10 -12.36
N PRO A 7 9.06 4.87 -13.29
CA PRO A 7 7.71 5.36 -13.08
C PRO A 7 6.74 4.23 -12.75
N LEU A 8 5.83 4.45 -11.79
CA LEU A 8 4.85 3.44 -11.35
C LEU A 8 3.98 2.92 -12.51
N SER A 9 3.71 3.78 -13.51
CA SER A 9 2.99 3.41 -14.74
C SER A 9 3.72 2.35 -15.57
N HIS A 10 5.06 2.31 -15.52
CA HIS A 10 5.88 1.30 -16.21
C HIS A 10 5.91 -0.05 -15.50
N LEU A 11 5.29 -0.07 -14.31
CA LEU A 11 4.73 -1.17 -13.55
C LEU A 11 4.32 -2.48 -14.23
N ASN A 12 4.13 -2.53 -15.55
CA ASN A 12 3.25 -3.45 -16.25
C ASN A 12 4.00 -4.27 -17.32
N PHE A 13 3.43 -5.42 -17.73
CA PHE A 13 4.11 -6.34 -18.64
C PHE A 13 4.46 -5.74 -20.01
N LYS A 14 3.69 -4.77 -20.51
CA LYS A 14 3.97 -4.11 -21.81
C LYS A 14 5.23 -3.25 -21.74
N HIS A 15 5.38 -2.46 -20.67
CA HIS A 15 6.55 -1.60 -20.48
C HIS A 15 7.77 -2.38 -19.94
N MET A 16 7.55 -3.40 -19.11
CA MET A 16 8.62 -4.26 -18.60
C MET A 16 9.36 -5.01 -19.71
N GLN A 17 8.68 -5.32 -20.82
CA GLN A 17 9.32 -5.95 -21.98
C GLN A 17 10.40 -5.06 -22.59
N SER A 18 10.18 -3.74 -22.63
CA SER A 18 11.16 -2.76 -23.11
C SER A 18 12.42 -2.71 -22.24
N TYR A 19 12.33 -3.10 -20.97
CA TYR A 19 13.49 -3.18 -20.07
C TYR A 19 14.30 -4.47 -20.19
N SER A 20 13.80 -5.44 -20.95
CA SER A 20 14.45 -6.73 -21.09
C SER A 20 15.16 -6.92 -22.44
N SER A 21 14.79 -6.13 -23.45
CA SER A 21 15.43 -6.18 -24.76
C SER A 21 16.73 -5.38 -24.74
N ALA A 22 17.83 -6.02 -25.11
CA ALA A 22 19.18 -5.43 -25.23
C ALA A 22 19.31 -4.31 -26.28
N SER A 23 18.20 -3.91 -26.92
CA SER A 23 18.17 -2.87 -27.94
C SER A 23 18.18 -1.49 -27.31
N GLY A 24 19.36 -1.07 -26.87
CA GLY A 24 19.77 0.33 -26.74
C GLY A 24 18.93 1.20 -25.81
N LYS A 25 19.34 1.31 -24.55
CA LYS A 25 19.78 2.60 -23.93
C LYS A 25 19.99 2.58 -22.41
N VAL A 26 19.63 1.54 -21.64
CA VAL A 26 19.78 1.61 -20.16
C VAL A 26 20.23 0.31 -19.48
N PHE A 27 19.83 -0.87 -19.96
CA PHE A 27 20.08 -2.14 -19.27
C PHE A 27 20.89 -3.08 -20.18
N SER A 28 22.22 -3.08 -20.03
CA SER A 28 23.17 -3.76 -20.92
C SER A 28 23.28 -5.28 -20.69
N THR A 29 22.70 -5.79 -19.61
CA THR A 29 22.72 -7.22 -19.25
C THR A 29 21.35 -7.85 -19.45
N GLY A 30 21.28 -8.94 -20.22
CA GLY A 30 20.07 -9.74 -20.35
C GLY A 30 19.71 -10.41 -19.03
N TYR A 31 18.72 -9.88 -18.31
CA TYR A 31 18.23 -10.49 -17.08
C TYR A 31 17.32 -11.69 -17.40
N GLY A 32 17.60 -12.84 -16.79
CA GLY A 32 16.78 -14.05 -16.92
C GLY A 32 15.39 -13.90 -16.29
N HIS A 33 15.25 -13.02 -15.29
CA HIS A 33 13.99 -12.68 -14.64
C HIS A 33 13.99 -11.22 -14.20
N ILE A 34 12.86 -10.54 -14.34
CA ILE A 34 12.66 -9.16 -13.89
C ILE A 34 11.44 -9.10 -12.98
N ALA A 35 11.65 -8.68 -11.74
CA ALA A 35 10.60 -8.46 -10.74
C ALA A 35 10.34 -6.96 -10.56
N GLY A 36 9.08 -6.56 -10.65
CA GLY A 36 8.61 -5.21 -10.36
C GLY A 36 7.81 -5.16 -9.07
N PHE A 37 8.05 -4.14 -8.24
CA PHE A 37 7.32 -3.91 -6.99
C PHE A 37 6.51 -2.63 -7.09
N ARG A 38 5.19 -2.75 -6.99
CA ARG A 38 4.25 -1.63 -6.95
C ARG A 38 3.88 -1.37 -5.50
N PRO A 39 4.46 -0.36 -4.84
CA PRO A 39 3.95 0.08 -3.55
C PRO A 39 2.53 0.62 -3.79
N THR A 40 1.57 0.11 -3.04
CA THR A 40 0.18 0.54 -3.05
C THR A 40 -0.22 0.89 -1.63
N GLY A 41 -1.17 1.81 -1.44
CA GLY A 41 -1.78 2.04 -0.13
C GLY A 41 -2.61 0.83 0.35
N TRP A 42 -3.68 1.08 1.08
CA TRP A 42 -4.59 0.01 1.51
C TRP A 42 -5.28 -0.66 0.33
N THR A 43 -4.78 -1.82 -0.10
CA THR A 43 -5.47 -2.70 -1.05
C THR A 43 -6.31 -3.71 -0.28
N PHE A 44 -7.33 -3.24 0.44
CA PHE A 44 -8.30 -4.12 1.07
C PHE A 44 -9.15 -4.79 -0.03
N ASN A 45 -8.81 -6.02 -0.40
CA ASN A 45 -9.61 -6.80 -1.33
C ASN A 45 -10.57 -7.70 -0.54
N ALA A 46 -11.77 -7.20 -0.27
CA ALA A 46 -12.82 -7.92 0.44
C ALA A 46 -13.17 -9.30 -0.18
N LYS A 47 -12.87 -9.51 -1.47
CA LYS A 47 -13.17 -10.74 -2.22
C LYS A 47 -12.13 -11.85 -2.01
N LYS A 48 -11.08 -11.62 -1.24
CA LYS A 48 -9.91 -12.49 -1.09
C LYS A 48 -9.75 -13.09 0.32
N LYS A 49 -10.87 -13.34 1.01
CA LYS A 49 -10.92 -14.01 2.32
C LYS A 49 -10.73 -15.53 2.25
N SER A 50 -9.73 -16.01 1.50
CA SER A 50 -9.26 -17.38 1.68
C SER A 50 -8.13 -17.35 2.72
N SER A 51 -8.13 -18.30 3.65
CA SER A 51 -7.21 -18.39 4.79
C SER A 51 -5.71 -18.49 4.43
N ASN A 52 -5.37 -18.50 3.14
CA ASN A 52 -4.00 -18.56 2.60
C ASN A 52 -3.65 -17.39 1.66
N ASP A 53 -4.43 -16.30 1.64
CA ASP A 53 -4.18 -15.20 0.69
C ASP A 53 -3.02 -14.29 1.17
N SER A 54 -1.92 -14.29 0.42
CA SER A 54 -0.78 -13.43 0.72
C SER A 54 -1.16 -11.97 0.54
N ILE A 55 -0.87 -11.13 1.54
CA ILE A 55 -1.12 -9.68 1.53
C ILE A 55 -0.55 -8.98 0.28
N VAL A 56 0.48 -9.58 -0.34
CA VAL A 56 1.10 -9.15 -1.58
C VAL A 56 0.37 -9.73 -2.79
N SER A 57 -0.19 -8.87 -3.64
CA SER A 57 -0.83 -9.31 -4.87
C SER A 57 0.21 -9.55 -5.96
N SER A 58 0.40 -10.79 -6.40
CA SER A 58 1.43 -11.14 -7.39
C SER A 58 0.86 -11.59 -8.73
N CYS A 59 1.35 -11.00 -9.82
CA CYS A 59 1.03 -11.42 -11.20
C CYS A 59 2.33 -11.82 -11.91
N LYS A 60 2.33 -12.95 -12.64
CA LYS A 60 3.49 -13.43 -13.41
C LYS A 60 3.13 -13.57 -14.88
N LYS A 61 4.08 -13.25 -15.77
CA LYS A 61 3.98 -13.47 -17.21
C LYS A 61 5.37 -13.73 -17.79
N GLY A 62 5.67 -14.99 -18.11
CA GLY A 62 7.00 -15.40 -18.57
C GLY A 62 8.09 -15.03 -17.57
N LYS A 63 9.15 -14.34 -18.04
CA LYS A 63 10.27 -13.84 -17.22
C LYS A 63 9.97 -12.60 -16.37
N PHE A 64 8.71 -12.16 -16.31
CA PHE A 64 8.31 -10.96 -15.58
C PHE A 64 7.40 -11.32 -14.43
N SER A 65 7.66 -10.75 -13.25
CA SER A 65 6.73 -10.77 -12.12
C SER A 65 6.45 -9.34 -11.64
N VAL A 66 5.21 -9.08 -11.25
CA VAL A 66 4.78 -7.80 -10.67
C VAL A 66 4.09 -8.07 -9.35
N HIS A 67 4.58 -7.45 -8.29
CA HIS A 67 4.11 -7.60 -6.92
C HIS A 67 3.50 -6.27 -6.46
N GLY A 68 2.20 -6.25 -6.19
CA GLY A 68 1.53 -5.18 -5.46
C GLY A 68 1.78 -5.37 -3.98
N VAL A 69 2.54 -4.45 -3.39
CA VAL A 69 2.94 -4.50 -1.99
C VAL A 69 2.14 -3.44 -1.21
N PRO A 70 1.36 -3.84 -0.19
CA PRO A 70 0.65 -2.90 0.66
C PRO A 70 1.66 -2.16 1.54
N TYR A 71 1.99 -0.95 1.13
CA TYR A 71 2.90 -0.04 1.83
C TYR A 71 2.16 1.28 2.01
N SER A 72 1.76 1.56 3.24
CA SER A 72 1.03 2.78 3.60
C SER A 72 1.94 3.72 4.36
N GLU A 73 2.02 4.98 3.90
CA GLU A 73 2.62 6.09 4.65
C GLU A 73 1.57 6.84 5.50
N HIS A 74 0.31 6.40 5.43
CA HIS A 74 -0.77 6.88 6.29
C HIS A 74 -1.02 5.90 7.43
N SER A 75 -1.34 6.44 8.60
CA SER A 75 -1.74 5.67 9.76
C SER A 75 -2.96 4.79 9.47
N SER A 76 -2.90 3.55 9.93
CA SER A 76 -4.06 2.68 10.05
C SER A 76 -5.04 3.22 11.10
N PHE A 77 -6.26 2.66 11.11
CA PHE A 77 -7.28 3.05 12.07
C PHE A 77 -6.82 2.84 13.53
N GLY A 78 -6.19 1.69 13.83
CA GLY A 78 -5.67 1.38 15.16
C GLY A 78 -4.60 2.37 15.62
N GLU A 79 -3.61 2.65 14.77
CA GLU A 79 -2.55 3.61 15.07
C GLU A 79 -3.10 5.02 15.33
N LEU A 80 -4.15 5.42 14.60
CA LEU A 80 -4.80 6.71 14.83
C LEU A 80 -5.56 6.75 16.17
N VAL A 81 -6.24 5.66 16.53
CA VAL A 81 -6.92 5.52 17.83
C VAL A 81 -5.90 5.56 18.97
N ASP A 82 -4.78 4.85 18.86
CA ASP A 82 -3.70 4.85 19.85
C ASP A 82 -3.07 6.24 20.01
N CYS A 83 -2.84 6.93 18.89
CA CYS A 83 -2.36 8.31 18.89
C CYS A 83 -3.33 9.25 19.64
N LEU A 84 -4.64 9.14 19.40
CA LEU A 84 -5.65 9.93 20.11
C LEU A 84 -5.76 9.58 21.59
N ALA A 85 -5.65 8.30 21.94
CA ALA A 85 -5.64 7.83 23.32
C ALA A 85 -4.42 8.36 24.09
N CYS A 86 -3.27 8.47 23.42
CA CYS A 86 -2.03 9.04 23.95
C CYS A 86 -2.11 10.57 24.09
N LEU A 87 -2.44 11.30 23.02
CA LEU A 87 -2.42 12.76 22.98
C LEU A 87 -3.58 13.42 23.72
N LYS A 88 -4.77 12.78 23.76
CA LYS A 88 -6.00 13.30 24.40
C LYS A 88 -6.34 14.75 23.99
N PRO A 89 -6.46 15.04 22.69
CA PRO A 89 -6.70 16.40 22.22
C PRO A 89 -8.07 16.94 22.66
N LYS A 90 -8.18 18.26 22.88
CA LYS A 90 -9.46 18.93 23.21
C LYS A 90 -10.41 19.03 22.01
N LYS A 91 -9.86 19.09 20.79
CA LYS A 91 -10.61 19.24 19.54
C LYS A 91 -9.90 18.50 18.42
N ILE A 92 -10.65 17.84 17.55
CA ILE A 92 -10.16 17.17 16.34
C ILE A 92 -10.70 17.92 15.13
N ILE A 93 -9.83 18.22 14.16
CA ILE A 93 -10.20 18.89 12.89
C ILE A 93 -9.69 18.01 11.75
N PRO A 94 -10.56 17.22 11.10
CA PRO A 94 -10.15 16.36 9.99
C PRO A 94 -9.79 17.18 8.75
N THR A 95 -8.68 16.82 8.10
CA THR A 95 -8.19 17.48 6.88
C THR A 95 -8.36 16.63 5.61
N VAL A 96 -8.64 15.34 5.76
CA VAL A 96 -8.86 14.38 4.65
C VAL A 96 -10.29 13.84 4.75
N SER A 97 -10.97 13.69 3.61
CA SER A 97 -12.36 13.22 3.55
C SER A 97 -13.35 14.09 4.34
N VAL A 98 -13.17 15.42 4.27
CA VAL A 98 -13.88 16.43 5.07
C VAL A 98 -15.41 16.31 5.03
N SER A 99 -16.00 15.83 3.93
CA SER A 99 -17.45 15.61 3.82
C SER A 99 -18.02 14.58 4.81
N LYS A 100 -17.17 13.69 5.33
CA LYS A 100 -17.53 12.67 6.33
C LYS A 100 -16.86 12.92 7.69
N SER A 101 -16.33 14.12 7.90
CA SER A 101 -15.50 14.46 9.05
C SER A 101 -16.18 14.20 10.39
N SER A 102 -17.46 14.56 10.56
CA SER A 102 -18.19 14.34 11.81
C SER A 102 -18.27 12.86 12.16
N GLU A 103 -18.74 12.04 11.21
CA GLU A 103 -18.88 10.59 11.39
C GLU A 103 -17.52 9.92 11.70
N GLN A 104 -16.46 10.33 11.01
CA GLN A 104 -15.11 9.81 11.25
C GLN A 104 -14.60 10.12 12.66
N VAL A 105 -14.83 11.36 13.14
CA VAL A 105 -14.44 11.76 14.49
C VAL A 105 -15.24 10.99 15.54
N ASP A 106 -16.55 10.81 15.33
CA ASP A 106 -17.39 10.05 16.24
C ASP A 106 -16.95 8.59 16.35
N ILE A 107 -16.62 7.95 15.22
CA ILE A 107 -16.07 6.59 15.19
C ILE A 107 -14.74 6.53 15.95
N LEU A 108 -13.81 7.45 15.71
CA LEU A 108 -12.53 7.46 16.41
C LEU A 108 -12.68 7.66 17.92
N LEU A 109 -13.53 8.61 18.34
CA LEU A 109 -13.78 8.87 19.76
C LEU A 109 -14.48 7.69 20.45
N SER A 110 -15.42 7.03 19.77
CA SER A 110 -16.06 5.82 20.30
C SER A 110 -15.05 4.68 20.50
N ALA A 111 -14.14 4.47 19.55
CA ALA A 111 -13.08 3.47 19.66
C ALA A 111 -12.10 3.78 20.82
N VAL A 112 -11.68 5.04 20.98
CA VAL A 112 -10.84 5.46 22.12
C VAL A 112 -11.53 5.21 23.47
N ARG A 113 -12.85 5.44 23.55
CA ARG A 113 -13.63 5.15 24.78
C ARG A 113 -13.66 3.66 25.09
N GLN A 114 -13.81 2.80 24.09
CA GLN A 114 -13.81 1.35 24.28
C GLN A 114 -12.47 0.85 24.84
N ILE A 115 -11.34 1.36 24.36
CA ILE A 115 -10.02 1.01 24.90
C ILE A 115 -9.92 1.35 26.39
N LYS A 116 -10.41 2.52 26.80
CA LYS A 116 -10.38 2.95 28.22
C LYS A 116 -11.28 2.12 29.14
N LEU A 117 -12.31 1.45 28.62
CA LEU A 117 -13.18 0.59 29.42
C LEU A 117 -12.56 -0.79 29.70
N HIS A 118 -11.54 -1.18 28.93
CA HIS A 118 -10.88 -2.48 29.00
C HIS A 118 -9.42 -2.40 29.51
N ALA A 119 -8.97 -1.22 29.93
CA ALA A 119 -7.65 -0.97 30.51
C ALA A 119 -7.77 -0.63 32.00
#